data_AF-A0A9N9MM89-F1
#
_entry.id   AF-A0A9N9MM89-F1
#
_cell.length_a   1.000
_cell.length_b   1.000
_cell.length_c   1.000
_cell.angle_alpha   90.00
_cell.angle_beta   90.00
_cell.angle_gamma   90.00
#
_symmetry.space_group_name_H-M   'P 1'
#
loop_
_entity.id
_entity.type
_entity.pdbx_description
1 polymer ?
#
loop_
_entity_poly.entity_id
_entity_poly.type
_entity_poly.pdbx_seq_one_letter_code
_entity_poly.pdbx_strand_id
1 'polypeptide(L)'
;MKNLSDEDYALHEIKKNEEREAKNKDKASENRVFCMDMQAVLLSPKSNTSALYFKMNLMVHNFTIFDMKLNKGYCFVWLEASGGVSPDNYSSIICSFIIDNVLVLKPNQNIILYSDGCAAQIRNVTLSNALLNSSIQYKITIEQKYLERGHAHMKAAHMHSLIERKLQNTNIDVPADYVSVFLQLVPLVIALSGHQASKQSRNLQKTCRGLQKNLDQTSERSVFKAQNDSDW
;
A
#
# COMPACT_ATOMS: atom_id res chain seq x y z
N MET A 1 -26.16 23.79 0.84
CA MET A 1 -25.93 22.51 1.54
C MET A 1 -27.19 22.16 2.29
N LYS A 2 -27.79 20.99 2.04
CA LYS A 2 -28.84 20.47 2.94
C LYS A 2 -28.10 19.89 4.16
N ASN A 3 -28.43 20.36 5.35
CA ASN A 3 -27.95 19.74 6.58
C ASN A 3 -28.53 18.31 6.64
N LEU A 4 -27.70 17.32 7.00
CA LEU A 4 -28.20 15.97 7.26
C LEU A 4 -29.21 16.01 8.41
N SER A 5 -30.21 15.13 8.37
CA SER A 5 -31.09 14.94 9.52
C SER A 5 -30.29 14.28 10.66
N ASP A 6 -30.69 14.55 11.90
CA ASP A 6 -30.06 13.95 13.08
C ASP A 6 -30.21 12.41 13.09
N GLU A 7 -31.29 11.90 12.49
CA GLU A 7 -31.56 10.48 12.32
C GLU A 7 -30.58 9.81 11.34
N ASP A 8 -30.32 10.45 10.19
CA ASP A 8 -29.34 9.96 9.21
C ASP A 8 -27.93 9.95 9.80
N TYR A 9 -27.61 10.94 10.62
CA TYR A 9 -26.32 11.02 11.32
C TYR A 9 -26.16 9.90 12.35
N ALA A 10 -27.18 9.66 13.18
CA ALA A 10 -27.16 8.59 14.18
C ALA A 10 -27.03 7.21 13.51
N LEU A 11 -27.77 6.97 12.42
CA LEU A 11 -27.65 5.73 11.66
C LEU A 11 -26.24 5.55 11.07
N HIS A 12 -25.66 6.64 10.54
CA HIS A 12 -24.28 6.63 10.04
C HIS A 12 -23.27 6.28 11.14
N GLU A 13 -23.44 6.79 12.37
CA GLU A 13 -22.57 6.44 13.50
C GLU A 13 -22.68 4.96 13.91
N ILE A 14 -23.89 4.39 13.93
CA ILE A 14 -24.11 2.98 14.23
C ILE A 14 -23.36 2.11 13.20
N LYS A 15 -23.60 2.33 11.90
CA LYS A 15 -22.93 1.59 10.82
C LYS A 15 -21.42 1.70 10.90
N LYS A 16 -20.91 2.91 11.18
CA LYS A 16 -19.48 3.17 11.37
C LYS A 16 -18.87 2.31 12.47
N ASN A 17 -19.58 2.15 13.58
CA ASN A 17 -19.11 1.36 14.71
C ASN A 17 -19.19 -0.14 14.41
N GLU A 18 -20.27 -0.61 13.77
CA GLU A 18 -20.42 -2.00 13.33
C GLU A 18 -19.28 -2.44 12.38
N GLU A 19 -18.94 -1.61 11.39
CA GLU A 19 -17.82 -1.89 10.47
C GLU A 19 -16.48 -1.99 11.20
N ARG A 20 -16.25 -1.11 12.18
CA ARG A 20 -15.01 -1.12 12.99
C ARG A 20 -14.92 -2.36 13.83
N GLU A 21 -16.03 -2.78 14.43
CA GLU A 21 -16.10 -4.03 15.20
C GLU A 21 -15.87 -5.25 14.32
N ALA A 22 -16.50 -5.32 13.15
CA ALA A 22 -16.28 -6.40 12.18
C ALA A 22 -14.81 -6.48 11.78
N LYS A 23 -14.19 -5.34 11.45
CA LYS A 23 -12.76 -5.27 11.12
C LYS A 23 -11.87 -5.69 12.29
N ASN A 24 -12.23 -5.34 13.52
CA ASN A 24 -11.48 -5.75 14.72
C ASN A 24 -11.61 -7.26 14.98
N LYS A 25 -12.79 -7.85 14.75
CA LYS A 25 -13.00 -9.31 14.82
C LYS A 25 -12.16 -10.04 13.78
N ASP A 26 -12.15 -9.57 12.54
CA ASP A 26 -11.32 -10.14 11.49
C ASP A 26 -9.83 -9.99 11.80
N LYS A 27 -9.41 -8.83 12.34
CA LYS A 27 -8.04 -8.62 12.82
C LYS A 27 -7.68 -9.53 14.00
N ALA A 28 -8.63 -9.97 14.82
CA ALA A 28 -8.37 -10.91 15.91
C ALA A 28 -8.25 -12.36 15.42
N SER A 29 -8.97 -12.72 14.34
CA SER A 29 -8.97 -14.07 13.75
C SER A 29 -7.60 -14.55 13.25
N GLU A 30 -7.42 -15.85 12.97
CA GLU A 30 -6.16 -16.38 12.41
C GLU A 30 -5.90 -15.97 10.95
N ASN A 31 -6.88 -15.33 10.31
CA ASN A 31 -6.83 -14.93 8.91
C ASN A 31 -5.80 -13.80 8.67
N ARG A 32 -5.27 -13.74 7.45
CA ARG A 32 -4.45 -12.59 7.02
C ARG A 32 -5.37 -11.50 6.56
N VAL A 33 -5.27 -10.34 7.22
CA VAL A 33 -6.11 -9.20 6.92
C VAL A 33 -5.26 -8.10 6.30
N PHE A 34 -5.61 -7.72 5.07
CA PHE A 34 -4.96 -6.64 4.34
C PHE A 34 -5.94 -5.49 4.09
N CYS A 35 -5.44 -4.26 4.14
CA CYS A 35 -6.13 -3.08 3.66
C CYS A 35 -5.42 -2.55 2.42
N MET A 36 -6.14 -2.31 1.35
CA MET A 36 -5.59 -1.87 0.07
C MET A 36 -6.17 -0.52 -0.30
N ASP A 37 -5.31 0.41 -0.69
CA ASP A 37 -5.72 1.77 -1.04
C ASP A 37 -4.78 2.38 -2.08
N MET A 38 -5.32 3.27 -2.92
CA MET A 38 -4.56 4.00 -3.91
C MET A 38 -4.31 5.42 -3.42
N GLN A 39 -3.06 5.86 -3.44
CA GLN A 39 -2.72 7.24 -3.11
C GLN A 39 -3.18 8.19 -4.23
N ALA A 40 -3.42 9.45 -3.89
CA ALA A 40 -3.54 10.51 -4.87
C ALA A 40 -2.35 10.51 -5.84
N VAL A 41 -2.63 10.79 -7.12
CA VAL A 41 -1.62 10.77 -8.20
C VAL A 41 -0.48 11.71 -7.85
N LEU A 42 0.75 11.21 -7.94
CA LEU A 42 1.97 11.95 -7.68
C LEU A 42 2.54 12.47 -9.00
N LEU A 43 3.12 13.67 -8.97
CA LEU A 43 3.66 14.33 -10.16
C LEU A 43 5.17 14.50 -10.06
N SER A 44 5.90 14.07 -11.10
CA SER A 44 7.34 14.27 -11.21
C SER A 44 7.67 15.11 -12.45
N PRO A 45 8.54 16.13 -12.34
CA PRO A 45 9.18 16.63 -11.12
C PRO A 45 8.21 17.37 -10.18
N LYS A 46 8.53 17.39 -8.89
CA LYS A 46 7.84 18.16 -7.84
C LYS A 46 8.81 19.16 -7.21
N SER A 47 8.50 20.44 -7.35
CA SER A 47 9.20 21.55 -6.71
C SER A 47 8.25 22.73 -6.50
N ASN A 48 8.60 23.64 -5.60
CA ASN A 48 7.84 24.87 -5.35
C ASN A 48 8.07 25.95 -6.44
N THR A 49 8.81 25.65 -7.50
CA THR A 49 9.06 26.56 -8.60
C THR A 49 7.84 26.68 -9.53
N SER A 50 7.33 27.90 -9.70
CA SER A 50 6.17 28.20 -10.56
C SER A 50 6.35 27.76 -12.03
N ALA A 51 7.60 27.66 -12.51
CA ALA A 51 7.92 27.19 -13.85
C ALA A 51 7.47 25.75 -14.14
N LEU A 52 7.25 24.91 -13.11
CA LEU A 52 6.75 23.55 -13.29
C LEU A 52 5.29 23.50 -13.77
N TYR A 53 4.52 24.56 -13.54
CA TYR A 53 3.12 24.65 -13.99
C TYR A 53 2.99 24.56 -15.52
N PHE A 54 3.99 25.06 -16.25
CA PHE A 54 3.99 25.10 -17.72
C PHE A 54 4.70 23.91 -18.35
N LYS A 55 5.19 22.95 -17.54
CA LYS A 55 5.91 21.78 -18.03
C LYS A 55 5.04 20.52 -17.89
N MET A 56 5.28 19.57 -18.79
CA MET A 56 4.62 18.27 -18.72
C MET A 56 5.17 17.49 -17.53
N ASN A 57 4.28 17.11 -16.61
CA ASN A 57 4.62 16.30 -15.46
C ASN A 57 4.33 14.82 -15.75
N LEU A 58 5.23 13.96 -15.29
CA LEU A 58 5.05 12.51 -15.30
C LEU A 58 4.15 12.11 -14.13
N MET A 59 3.16 11.27 -14.41
CA MET A 59 2.27 10.70 -13.40
C MET A 59 2.89 9.44 -12.80
N VAL A 60 3.03 9.46 -11.48
CA VAL A 60 3.52 8.37 -10.66
C VAL A 60 2.37 7.89 -9.78
N HIS A 61 2.12 6.59 -9.83
CA HIS A 61 1.07 5.94 -9.06
C HIS A 61 1.69 5.19 -7.88
N ASN A 62 1.02 5.25 -6.73
CA ASN A 62 1.36 4.47 -5.56
C ASN A 62 0.14 3.69 -5.09
N PHE A 63 0.22 2.37 -5.20
CA PHE A 63 -0.77 1.46 -4.63
C PHE A 63 -0.22 0.85 -3.36
N THR A 64 -0.96 0.97 -2.25
CA THR A 64 -0.50 0.53 -0.94
C THR A 64 -1.32 -0.63 -0.45
N ILE A 65 -0.64 -1.73 -0.08
CA ILE A 65 -1.23 -2.84 0.65
C ILE A 65 -0.67 -2.80 2.07
N PHE A 66 -1.55 -2.78 3.06
CA PHE A 66 -1.18 -2.77 4.48
C PHE A 66 -1.61 -4.06 5.16
N ASP A 67 -0.64 -4.75 5.75
CA ASP A 67 -0.87 -5.91 6.59
C ASP A 67 -1.26 -5.49 8.00
N MET A 68 -2.53 -5.70 8.34
CA MET A 68 -3.09 -5.30 9.63
C MET A 68 -2.56 -6.13 10.80
N LYS A 69 -2.06 -7.35 10.55
CA LYS A 69 -1.53 -8.27 11.58
C LYS A 69 -0.08 -7.97 11.88
N LEU A 70 0.77 -7.87 10.85
CA LEU A 70 2.19 -7.57 11.02
C LEU A 70 2.48 -6.08 11.16
N ASN A 71 1.47 -5.23 10.95
CA ASN A 71 1.59 -3.78 10.95
C ASN A 71 2.64 -3.30 9.93
N LYS A 72 2.68 -3.96 8.76
CA LYS A 72 3.65 -3.70 7.69
C LYS A 72 2.94 -3.16 6.45
N GLY A 73 3.45 -2.05 5.93
CA GLY A 73 3.01 -1.48 4.67
C GLY A 73 3.86 -1.95 3.50
N TYR A 74 3.23 -2.06 2.34
CA TYR A 74 3.84 -2.41 1.06
C TYR A 74 3.40 -1.36 0.05
N CYS A 75 4.34 -0.56 -0.46
CA CYS A 75 4.05 0.43 -1.50
C CYS A 75 4.51 -0.09 -2.86
N PHE A 76 3.59 -0.11 -3.81
CA PHE A 76 3.81 -0.47 -5.20
C PHE A 76 3.81 0.80 -6.03
N VAL A 77 4.99 1.19 -6.50
CA VAL A 77 5.19 2.45 -7.21
C VAL A 77 5.51 2.17 -8.67
N TRP A 78 4.81 2.83 -9.59
CA TRP A 78 5.09 2.75 -11.02
C TRP A 78 4.79 4.08 -11.72
N LEU A 79 5.41 4.24 -12.89
CA LEU A 79 5.14 5.35 -13.80
C LEU A 79 4.00 4.98 -14.75
N GLU A 80 3.05 5.89 -14.92
CA GLU A 80 1.92 5.68 -15.83
C GLU A 80 2.38 5.35 -17.26
N ALA A 81 3.39 6.05 -17.75
CA ALA A 81 3.95 5.81 -19.09
C ALA A 81 4.53 4.39 -19.28
N SER A 82 4.91 3.72 -18.19
CA SER A 82 5.52 2.38 -18.23
C SER A 82 4.55 1.25 -17.89
N GLY A 83 3.56 1.53 -17.03
CA GLY A 83 2.67 0.51 -16.47
C GLY A 83 1.21 0.66 -16.91
N GLY A 84 0.80 1.83 -17.38
CA GLY A 84 -0.60 2.16 -17.58
C GLY A 84 -1.39 2.24 -16.27
N VAL A 85 -2.70 2.45 -16.40
CA VAL A 85 -3.67 2.44 -15.29
C VAL A 85 -4.88 1.62 -15.75
N SER A 86 -4.78 0.30 -15.66
CA SER A 86 -5.89 -0.60 -15.96
C SER A 86 -6.19 -1.53 -14.77
N PRO A 87 -7.43 -2.06 -14.67
CA PRO A 87 -7.77 -3.13 -13.73
C PRO A 87 -6.79 -4.32 -13.74
N ASP A 88 -6.19 -4.63 -14.90
CA ASP A 88 -5.22 -5.73 -15.03
C ASP A 88 -3.93 -5.44 -14.26
N ASN A 89 -3.49 -4.19 -14.22
CA ASN A 89 -2.31 -3.80 -13.45
C ASN A 89 -2.55 -4.05 -11.95
N TYR A 90 -3.67 -3.56 -11.41
CA TYR A 90 -4.02 -3.76 -10.01
C TYR A 90 -4.18 -5.23 -9.68
N SER A 91 -4.86 -6.00 -10.54
CA SER A 91 -5.06 -7.43 -10.38
C SER A 91 -3.74 -8.20 -10.36
N SER A 92 -2.82 -7.86 -11.26
CA SER A 92 -1.48 -8.44 -11.32
C SER A 92 -0.67 -8.14 -10.06
N ILE A 93 -0.73 -6.90 -9.55
CA ILE A 93 -0.04 -6.50 -8.31
C ILE A 93 -0.58 -7.28 -7.12
N ILE A 94 -1.91 -7.35 -6.95
CA ILE A 94 -2.54 -8.02 -5.81
C ILE A 94 -2.25 -9.52 -5.85
N CYS A 95 -2.42 -10.18 -7.00
CA CYS A 95 -2.15 -11.62 -7.14
C CYS A 95 -0.67 -11.92 -6.90
N SER A 96 0.24 -11.14 -7.47
CA SER A 96 1.69 -11.32 -7.24
C SER A 96 2.05 -11.11 -5.78
N PHE A 97 1.45 -10.11 -5.12
CA PHE A 97 1.66 -9.88 -3.69
C PHE A 97 1.22 -11.09 -2.85
N ILE A 98 0.02 -11.62 -3.10
CA ILE A 98 -0.51 -12.81 -2.39
C ILE A 98 0.44 -14.00 -2.58
N ILE A 99 0.83 -14.28 -3.81
CA ILE A 99 1.69 -15.42 -4.13
C ILE A 99 3.07 -15.26 -3.46
N ASP A 100 3.75 -14.14 -3.71
CA ASP A 100 5.15 -13.95 -3.31
C ASP A 100 5.33 -13.68 -1.81
N ASN A 101 4.34 -13.05 -1.14
CA ASN A 101 4.48 -12.59 0.25
C ASN A 101 3.58 -13.33 1.25
N VAL A 102 2.50 -13.98 0.81
CA VAL A 102 1.58 -14.68 1.71
C VAL A 102 1.75 -16.18 1.59
N LEU A 103 1.59 -16.73 0.39
CA LEU A 103 1.56 -18.17 0.18
C LEU A 103 2.92 -18.84 0.37
N VAL A 104 4.01 -18.14 0.00
CA VAL A 104 5.38 -18.63 0.25
C VAL A 104 5.65 -18.81 1.75
N LEU A 105 5.04 -18.00 2.61
CA LEU A 105 5.27 -18.06 4.06
C LEU A 105 4.38 -19.09 4.74
N LYS A 106 3.11 -19.17 4.36
CA LYS A 106 2.13 -20.11 4.93
C LYS A 106 1.15 -20.58 3.84
N PRO A 107 1.27 -21.83 3.35
CA PRO A 107 0.27 -22.39 2.45
C PRO A 107 -1.07 -22.60 3.19
N ASN A 108 -2.19 -22.49 2.47
CA ASN A 108 -3.56 -22.69 2.95
C ASN A 108 -4.11 -21.68 3.96
N GLN A 109 -3.59 -20.45 4.01
CA GLN A 109 -4.14 -19.42 4.89
C GLN A 109 -5.31 -18.66 4.23
N ASN A 110 -6.38 -18.42 5.00
CA ASN A 110 -7.48 -17.56 4.56
C ASN A 110 -7.05 -16.10 4.53
N ILE A 111 -7.42 -15.40 3.46
CA ILE A 111 -7.02 -14.03 3.19
C ILE A 111 -8.27 -13.15 3.12
N ILE A 112 -8.27 -12.05 3.86
CA ILE A 112 -9.31 -11.03 3.83
C ILE A 112 -8.70 -9.73 3.28
N LEU A 113 -9.28 -9.21 2.21
CA LEU A 113 -8.87 -7.99 1.52
C LEU A 113 -9.91 -6.90 1.74
N TYR A 114 -9.54 -5.82 2.41
CA TYR A 114 -10.36 -4.61 2.56
C TYR A 114 -9.99 -3.55 1.54
N SER A 115 -10.99 -2.90 0.95
CA SER A 115 -10.81 -1.79 0.01
C SER A 115 -11.96 -0.78 0.07
N ASP A 116 -11.73 0.42 -0.45
CA ASP A 116 -12.70 1.52 -0.60
C ASP A 116 -13.74 1.29 -1.72
N GLY A 117 -13.61 0.20 -2.47
CA GLY A 117 -14.54 -0.22 -3.51
C GLY A 117 -14.54 0.65 -4.77
N CYS A 118 -13.45 1.35 -5.08
CA CYS A 118 -13.32 2.06 -6.35
C CYS A 118 -13.45 1.11 -7.55
N ALA A 119 -14.46 1.31 -8.40
CA ALA A 119 -14.79 0.41 -9.52
C ALA A 119 -13.66 0.32 -10.56
N ALA A 120 -13.05 1.45 -10.90
CA ALA A 120 -11.97 1.50 -11.88
C ALA A 120 -10.70 0.74 -11.44
N GLN A 121 -10.54 0.51 -10.14
CA GLN A 121 -9.32 -0.05 -9.57
C GLN A 121 -9.55 -1.47 -9.02
N ILE A 122 -10.49 -1.61 -8.08
CA ILE A 122 -10.59 -2.79 -7.20
C ILE A 122 -11.97 -3.46 -7.30
N ARG A 123 -13.06 -2.71 -7.49
CA ARG A 123 -14.41 -3.29 -7.61
C ARG A 123 -14.76 -3.57 -9.07
N ASN A 124 -14.08 -4.53 -9.68
CA ASN A 124 -14.27 -4.92 -11.08
C ASN A 124 -14.17 -6.44 -11.30
N VAL A 125 -14.70 -6.89 -12.44
CA VAL A 125 -14.74 -8.30 -12.84
C VAL A 125 -13.35 -8.89 -13.06
N THR A 126 -12.41 -8.08 -13.56
CA THR A 126 -11.02 -8.50 -13.79
C THR A 126 -10.37 -8.98 -12.50
N LEU A 127 -10.45 -8.19 -11.42
CA LEU A 127 -9.88 -8.57 -10.13
C LEU A 127 -10.59 -9.78 -9.54
N SER A 128 -11.92 -9.81 -9.57
CA SER A 128 -12.69 -10.95 -9.06
C SER A 128 -12.30 -12.27 -9.75
N ASN A 129 -12.15 -12.26 -11.08
CA ASN A 129 -11.73 -13.43 -11.84
C ASN A 129 -10.28 -13.82 -11.54
N ALA A 130 -9.38 -12.86 -11.41
CA ALA A 130 -7.97 -13.11 -11.08
C ALA A 130 -7.81 -13.72 -9.68
N LEU A 131 -8.56 -13.23 -8.69
CA LEU A 131 -8.59 -13.77 -7.33
C LEU A 131 -9.23 -15.16 -7.30
N LEU A 132 -10.31 -15.38 -8.03
CA LEU A 132 -10.94 -16.71 -8.14
C LEU A 132 -9.97 -17.74 -8.73
N ASN A 133 -9.30 -17.39 -9.83
CA ASN A 133 -8.31 -18.27 -10.45
C ASN A 133 -7.17 -18.59 -9.47
N SER A 134 -6.67 -17.59 -8.73
CA SER A 134 -5.64 -17.78 -7.70
C SER A 134 -6.15 -18.65 -6.55
N SER A 135 -7.40 -18.48 -6.13
CA SER A 135 -8.05 -19.29 -5.10
C SER A 135 -8.11 -20.76 -5.47
N ILE A 136 -8.51 -21.07 -6.71
CA ILE A 136 -8.58 -22.44 -7.23
C ILE A 136 -7.18 -23.05 -7.35
N GLN A 137 -6.24 -22.31 -7.94
CA GLN A 137 -4.88 -22.79 -8.20
C GLN A 137 -4.12 -23.12 -6.92
N TYR A 138 -4.22 -22.26 -5.90
CA TYR A 138 -3.48 -22.39 -4.66
C TYR A 138 -4.31 -22.97 -3.51
N LYS A 139 -5.57 -23.34 -3.75
CA LYS A 139 -6.51 -23.90 -2.76
C LYS A 139 -6.65 -23.03 -1.50
N ILE A 140 -6.80 -21.72 -1.71
CA ILE A 140 -6.95 -20.73 -0.64
C ILE A 140 -8.31 -20.04 -0.70
N THR A 141 -8.81 -19.59 0.44
CA THR A 141 -10.00 -18.74 0.48
C THR A 141 -9.59 -17.28 0.50
N ILE A 142 -10.07 -16.50 -0.48
CA ILE A 142 -9.89 -15.05 -0.53
C ILE A 142 -11.26 -14.40 -0.37
N GLU A 143 -11.42 -13.60 0.67
CA GLU A 143 -12.60 -12.80 0.93
C GLU A 143 -12.32 -11.33 0.62
N GLN A 144 -13.11 -10.73 -0.26
CA GLN A 144 -13.00 -9.31 -0.61
C GLN A 144 -14.11 -8.52 0.06
N LYS A 145 -13.75 -7.63 0.99
CA LYS A 145 -14.66 -6.75 1.71
C LYS A 145 -14.53 -5.32 1.19
N TYR A 146 -15.66 -4.73 0.83
CA TYR A 146 -15.76 -3.34 0.43
C TYR A 146 -16.27 -2.52 1.60
N LEU A 147 -15.59 -1.42 1.91
CA LEU A 147 -15.94 -0.52 2.99
C LEU A 147 -16.95 0.52 2.51
N GLU A 148 -17.92 0.89 3.36
CA GLU A 148 -18.78 2.03 3.04
C GLU A 148 -17.98 3.34 3.09
N ARG A 149 -18.26 4.24 2.14
CA ARG A 149 -17.55 5.52 2.03
C ARG A 149 -17.80 6.36 3.28
N GLY A 150 -16.73 6.90 3.88
CA GLY A 150 -16.82 7.82 5.03
C GLY A 150 -16.77 7.15 6.41
N HIS A 151 -16.87 5.82 6.49
CA HIS A 151 -16.95 5.11 7.76
C HIS A 151 -15.60 4.53 8.22
N ALA A 152 -14.75 4.15 7.28
CA ALA A 152 -13.55 3.37 7.58
C ALA A 152 -12.27 4.22 7.69
N HIS A 153 -11.59 4.11 8.85
CA HIS A 153 -10.20 4.54 8.96
C HIS A 153 -9.29 3.43 8.40
N MET A 154 -8.77 3.65 7.19
CA MET A 154 -7.84 2.72 6.55
C MET A 154 -6.40 3.02 6.96
N LYS A 155 -5.68 1.99 7.41
CA LYS A 155 -4.25 2.12 7.76
C LYS A 155 -3.39 2.47 6.54
N ALA A 156 -3.82 2.05 5.34
CA ALA A 156 -3.19 2.45 4.08
C ALA A 156 -3.30 3.97 3.85
N ALA A 157 -4.49 4.57 4.00
CA ALA A 157 -4.67 6.03 3.96
C ALA A 157 -3.80 6.77 5.00
N HIS A 158 -3.66 6.23 6.21
CA HIS A 158 -2.75 6.80 7.21
C HIS A 158 -1.29 6.81 6.75
N MET A 159 -0.83 5.77 6.03
CA MET A 159 0.51 5.79 5.42
C MET A 159 0.63 6.86 4.36
N HIS A 160 -0.40 7.07 3.53
CA HIS A 160 -0.40 8.12 2.52
C HIS A 160 -0.23 9.49 3.16
N SER A 161 -0.91 9.77 4.27
CA SER A 161 -0.74 11.02 5.02
C SER A 161 0.70 11.23 5.52
N LEU A 162 1.37 10.16 5.97
CA LEU A 162 2.78 10.22 6.39
C LEU A 162 3.71 10.49 5.20
N ILE A 163 3.46 9.83 4.07
CA ILE A 163 4.20 10.02 2.82
C ILE A 163 4.02 11.46 2.33
N GLU A 164 2.80 11.96 2.28
CA GLU A 164 2.48 13.32 1.83
C GLU A 164 3.18 14.38 2.68
N ARG A 165 3.16 14.22 4.01
CA ARG A 165 3.87 15.12 4.93
C ARG A 165 5.37 15.14 4.67
N LYS A 166 5.98 13.99 4.36
CA LYS A 166 7.41 13.93 4.00
C LYS A 166 7.67 14.57 2.63
N LEU A 167 6.79 14.33 1.66
CA LEU A 167 6.88 14.88 0.32
C LEU A 167 6.66 16.40 0.28
N GLN A 168 5.98 17.01 1.24
CA GLN A 168 5.80 18.47 1.30
C GLN A 168 7.14 19.21 1.40
N ASN A 169 8.12 18.63 2.09
CA ASN A 169 9.42 19.25 2.34
C ASN A 169 10.55 18.65 1.49
N THR A 170 10.20 17.89 0.44
CA THR A 170 11.17 17.18 -0.40
C THR A 170 10.97 17.56 -1.86
N ASN A 171 12.03 17.99 -2.52
CA ASN A 171 12.04 18.17 -3.98
C ASN A 171 12.20 16.80 -4.64
N ILE A 172 11.44 16.58 -5.71
CA ILE A 172 11.50 15.37 -6.52
C ILE A 172 11.88 15.79 -7.93
N ASP A 173 13.06 15.38 -8.39
CA ASP A 173 13.52 15.72 -9.74
C ASP A 173 13.18 14.58 -10.71
N VAL A 174 13.34 13.34 -10.26
CA VAL A 174 13.04 12.14 -11.04
C VAL A 174 12.05 11.21 -10.32
N PRO A 175 11.26 10.43 -11.06
CA PRO A 175 10.29 9.50 -10.46
C PRO A 175 10.90 8.50 -9.48
N ALA A 176 12.17 8.14 -9.67
CA ALA A 176 12.90 7.23 -8.79
C ALA A 176 13.08 7.81 -7.38
N ASP A 177 13.07 9.13 -7.21
CA ASP A 177 13.24 9.78 -5.90
C ASP A 177 12.07 9.46 -4.95
N TYR A 178 10.87 9.20 -5.50
CA TYR A 178 9.74 8.73 -4.71
C TYR A 178 10.04 7.41 -3.98
N VAL A 179 10.74 6.48 -4.65
CA VAL A 179 11.12 5.20 -4.05
C VAL A 179 12.05 5.43 -2.86
N SER A 180 13.01 6.35 -3.00
CA SER A 180 13.93 6.74 -1.92
C SER A 180 13.20 7.33 -0.72
N VAL A 181 12.21 8.20 -0.95
CA VAL A 181 11.39 8.78 0.12
C VAL A 181 10.56 7.70 0.81
N PHE A 182 9.97 6.78 0.06
CA PHE A 182 9.09 5.76 0.62
C PHE A 182 9.88 4.75 1.46
N LEU A 183 11.10 4.41 1.04
CA LEU A 183 11.99 3.50 1.79
C LEU A 183 12.38 4.05 3.17
N GLN A 184 12.35 5.37 3.37
CA GLN A 184 12.60 5.97 4.69
C GLN A 184 11.42 5.82 5.65
N LEU A 185 10.22 5.61 5.14
CA LEU A 185 8.98 5.60 5.93
C LEU A 185 8.39 4.20 6.08
N VAL A 186 8.67 3.31 5.14
CA VAL A 186 8.02 2.01 5.01
C VAL A 186 9.07 0.92 4.92
N PRO A 187 8.99 -0.13 5.77
CA PRO A 187 9.96 -1.21 5.78
C PRO A 187 9.91 -2.12 4.54
N LEU A 188 8.98 -1.93 3.59
CA LEU A 188 9.06 -2.58 2.29
C LEU A 188 8.41 -1.74 1.19
N VAL A 189 9.22 -1.31 0.23
CA VAL A 189 8.78 -0.67 -1.01
C VAL A 189 9.12 -1.59 -2.16
N ILE A 190 8.14 -1.89 -3.02
CA ILE A 190 8.32 -2.70 -4.22
C ILE A 190 8.10 -1.76 -5.41
N ALA A 191 9.19 -1.27 -6.01
CA ALA A 191 9.10 -0.55 -7.27
C ALA A 191 8.84 -1.56 -8.41
N LEU A 192 7.79 -1.33 -9.19
CA LEU A 192 7.45 -2.15 -10.34
C LEU A 192 7.68 -1.32 -11.60
N SER A 193 8.79 -1.57 -12.30
CA SER A 193 8.95 -1.10 -13.68
C SER A 193 8.13 -2.01 -14.61
N GLY A 194 7.52 -1.40 -15.62
CA GLY A 194 6.58 -2.02 -16.55
C GLY A 194 6.95 -3.43 -17.04
N HIS A 195 5.91 -4.27 -17.15
CA HIS A 195 5.88 -5.53 -17.89
C HIS A 195 6.79 -6.67 -17.41
N GLN A 196 7.09 -6.80 -16.11
CA GLN A 196 7.57 -8.07 -15.55
C GLN A 196 7.40 -8.16 -14.01
N ALA A 197 6.14 -8.10 -13.55
CA ALA A 197 5.79 -8.21 -12.14
C ALA A 197 6.29 -9.48 -11.43
N SER A 198 6.67 -10.55 -12.15
CA SER A 198 7.04 -11.86 -11.57
C SER A 198 8.55 -12.18 -11.51
N LYS A 199 9.41 -11.46 -12.25
CA LYS A 199 10.88 -11.66 -12.26
C LYS A 199 11.63 -10.50 -11.61
N GLN A 200 11.17 -9.26 -11.82
CA GLN A 200 11.78 -8.08 -11.18
C GLN A 200 11.41 -7.97 -9.69
N SER A 201 10.23 -8.43 -9.27
CA SER A 201 9.81 -8.43 -7.86
C SER A 201 10.81 -9.16 -6.97
N ARG A 202 11.30 -10.33 -7.40
CA ARG A 202 12.28 -11.14 -6.64
C ARG A 202 13.66 -10.48 -6.54
N ASN A 203 14.11 -9.78 -7.58
CA ASN A 203 15.40 -9.08 -7.55
C ASN A 203 15.31 -7.78 -6.74
N LEU A 204 14.25 -6.99 -6.92
CA LEU A 204 14.02 -5.79 -6.10
C LEU A 204 13.75 -6.13 -4.63
N GLN A 205 12.99 -7.19 -4.32
CA GLN A 205 12.82 -7.64 -2.94
C GLN A 205 14.15 -8.09 -2.30
N LYS A 206 15.04 -8.73 -3.06
CA LYS A 206 16.40 -9.05 -2.59
C LYS A 206 17.22 -7.79 -2.33
N THR A 207 17.16 -6.81 -3.22
CA THR A 207 17.85 -5.53 -3.07
C THR A 207 17.30 -4.72 -1.90
N CYS A 208 15.97 -4.62 -1.75
CA CYS A 208 15.32 -3.97 -0.62
C CYS A 208 15.61 -4.69 0.71
N ARG A 209 15.63 -6.03 0.76
CA ARG A 209 16.09 -6.78 1.94
C ARG A 209 17.56 -6.52 2.27
N GLY A 210 18.41 -6.33 1.26
CA GLY A 210 19.81 -5.93 1.44
C GLY A 210 19.96 -4.52 2.02
N LEU A 211 19.19 -3.57 1.50
CA LEU A 211 19.15 -2.18 1.99
C LEU A 211 18.56 -2.10 3.40
N GLN A 212 17.52 -2.86 3.71
CA GLN A 212 16.92 -2.97 5.05
C GLN A 212 17.96 -3.46 6.08
N LYS A 213 18.70 -4.53 5.75
CA LYS A 213 19.76 -5.06 6.63
C LYS A 213 20.88 -4.04 6.86
N ASN A 214 21.22 -3.24 5.85
CA ASN A 214 22.23 -2.19 5.99
C ASN A 214 21.73 -1.02 6.86
N LEU A 215 20.44 -0.66 6.76
CA LEU A 215 19.80 0.34 7.63
C LEU A 215 19.71 -0.15 9.08
N ASP A 216 19.33 -1.41 9.30
CA ASP A 216 19.26 -1.99 10.64
C ASP A 216 20.67 -2.06 11.29
N GLN A 217 21.69 -2.50 10.53
CA GLN A 217 23.09 -2.52 11.00
C GLN A 217 23.68 -1.13 11.26
N THR A 218 23.28 -0.11 10.49
CA THR A 218 23.74 1.27 10.74
C THR A 218 23.04 1.86 11.96
N SER A 219 21.77 1.52 12.20
CA SER A 219 21.05 1.89 13.43
C SER A 219 21.68 1.24 14.67
N GLU A 220 22.01 -0.06 14.63
CA GLU A 220 22.68 -0.77 15.73
C GLU A 220 24.07 -0.20 16.02
N ARG A 221 24.84 0.17 14.98
CA ARG A 221 26.14 0.85 15.16
C ARG A 221 26.00 2.24 15.76
N SER A 222 24.95 3.00 15.42
CA SER A 222 24.72 4.31 16.04
C SER A 222 24.28 4.21 17.50
N VAL A 223 23.53 3.17 17.87
CA VAL A 223 23.14 2.88 19.26
C VAL A 223 24.34 2.41 20.09
N PHE A 224 25.18 1.53 19.54
CA PHE A 224 26.42 1.09 20.20
C PHE A 224 27.43 2.22 20.40
N LYS A 225 27.49 3.19 19.47
CA LYS A 225 28.37 4.35 19.62
C LYS A 225 27.87 5.32 20.68
N ALA A 226 26.55 5.52 20.77
CA ALA A 226 25.93 6.35 21.81
C ALA A 226 26.07 5.75 23.24
N GLN A 227 26.15 4.43 23.37
CA GLN A 227 26.39 3.76 24.67
C GLN A 227 27.85 3.77 25.11
N ASN A 228 28.81 3.83 24.19
CA ASN A 228 30.23 3.92 24.53
C ASN A 228 30.71 5.37 24.77
N ASP A 229 29.99 6.37 24.26
CA ASP A 229 30.32 7.79 24.46
C ASP A 229 29.69 8.35 25.77
N SER A 230 28.92 7.57 26.52
CA SER A 230 28.32 7.95 27.82
C SER A 230 29.10 7.49 29.05
N ASP A 231 30.22 6.77 28.87
CA ASP A 231 31.10 6.30 29.93
C ASP A 231 32.42 7.10 29.94
N TRP A 232 32.34 8.42 30.20
CA TRP A 232 33.43 9.29 30.68
C TRP A 232 32.87 10.45 31.51
#